data_AF-A0A7C3W9X7-F1
#
_entry.id   AF-A0A7C3W9X7-F1
#
_cell.length_a   1.000
_cell.length_b   1.000
_cell.length_c   1.000
_cell.angle_alpha   90.00
_cell.angle_beta   90.00
_cell.angle_gamma   90.00
#
_symmetry.space_group_name_H-M   'P 1'
#
loop_
_entity.id
_entity.type
_entity.pdbx_description
1 polymer ?
#
loop_
_entity_poly.entity_id
_entity_poly.type
_entity_poly.pdbx_seq_one_letter_code
_entity_poly.pdbx_strand_id
1 'polypeptide(L)'
;MLIEKGGDRKVTQTNALTGVITVEQRTVRKVLTTDPPLTFTITVEYVPEDNGFGAWCEEMESAGWGETMEEALSELAEEMWDFAEVLVEDHDNDPTLRDPRIIHARYLMSLGSLEKVKKLVGLG
;
A
#
# COMPACT_ATOMS: atom_id res chain seq x y z
N MET A 1 -14.61 -4.40 10.28
CA MET A 1 -13.24 -3.86 10.15
C MET A 1 -13.32 -2.37 10.44
N LEU A 2 -12.76 -1.91 11.56
CA LEU A 2 -12.67 -0.48 11.90
C LEU A 2 -11.31 0.02 11.38
N ILE A 3 -11.34 0.75 10.27
CA ILE A 3 -10.20 1.49 9.74
C ILE A 3 -10.52 2.97 9.85
N GLU A 4 -9.65 3.71 10.51
CA GLU A 4 -9.70 5.17 10.51
C GLU A 4 -8.78 5.72 9.42
N LYS A 5 -9.27 6.72 8.68
CA LYS A 5 -8.41 7.53 7.81
C LYS A 5 -7.57 8.46 8.70
N GLY A 6 -6.27 8.20 8.79
CA GLY A 6 -5.35 8.99 9.61
C GLY A 6 -5.05 10.38 9.01
N GLY A 7 -5.03 10.46 7.68
CA GLY A 7 -4.83 11.72 6.95
C GLY A 7 -4.64 11.46 5.46
N ASP A 8 -5.20 12.35 4.63
CA ASP A 8 -5.02 12.35 3.17
C ASP A 8 -4.27 13.65 2.83
N ARG A 9 -3.04 13.55 2.29
CA ARG A 9 -2.25 14.69 1.82
C ARG A 9 -2.09 14.58 0.31
N LYS A 10 -2.57 15.60 -0.41
CA LYS A 10 -2.31 15.75 -1.85
C LYS A 10 -1.35 16.91 -2.07
N VAL A 11 -0.21 16.62 -2.69
CA VAL A 11 0.75 17.64 -3.13
C VAL A 11 0.66 17.73 -4.65
N THR A 12 0.56 18.96 -5.15
CA THR A 12 0.55 19.24 -6.58
C THR A 12 1.66 20.22 -6.84
N GLN A 13 2.71 19.79 -7.54
CA GLN A 13 3.85 20.63 -7.89
C GLN A 13 3.84 20.88 -9.39
N THR A 14 3.81 22.14 -9.79
CA THR A 14 3.96 22.53 -11.19
C THR A 14 5.40 22.94 -11.45
N ASN A 15 6.07 22.28 -12.38
CA ASN A 15 7.37 22.74 -12.86
C ASN A 15 7.17 23.92 -13.82
N ALA A 16 7.64 25.10 -13.42
CA ALA A 16 7.47 26.35 -14.17
C ALA A 16 8.15 26.35 -15.56
N LEU A 17 9.10 25.43 -15.80
CA LEU A 17 9.83 25.33 -17.07
C LEU A 17 9.19 24.36 -18.05
N THR A 18 8.51 23.32 -17.57
CA THR A 18 7.95 22.25 -18.40
C THR A 18 6.42 22.19 -18.39
N GLY A 19 5.75 22.90 -17.47
CA GLY A 19 4.30 22.83 -17.28
C GLY A 19 3.83 21.50 -16.69
N VAL A 20 4.73 20.59 -16.35
CA VAL A 20 4.43 19.27 -15.78
C VAL A 20 3.87 19.45 -14.37
N ILE A 21 2.74 18.78 -14.11
CA ILE A 21 2.10 18.71 -12.80
C ILE A 21 2.45 17.35 -12.18
N THR A 22 3.29 17.34 -11.16
CA THR A 22 3.51 16.15 -10.33
C THR A 22 2.39 16.07 -9.30
N VAL A 23 1.67 14.95 -9.31
CA VAL A 23 0.64 14.63 -8.31
C VAL A 23 1.21 13.58 -7.39
N GLU A 24 1.37 13.93 -6.12
CA GLU A 24 1.64 12.98 -5.03
C GLU A 24 0.41 12.93 -4.13
N GLN A 25 -0.09 11.73 -3.86
CA GLN A 25 -1.14 11.49 -2.89
C GLN A 25 -0.64 10.51 -1.84
N ARG A 26 -0.60 10.95 -0.58
CA ARG A 26 -0.31 10.09 0.58
C ARG A 26 -1.56 9.87 1.41
N THR A 27 -1.86 8.61 1.68
CA THR A 27 -3.03 8.13 2.42
C THR A 27 -2.56 7.27 3.58
N VAL A 28 -2.91 7.64 4.80
CA VAL A 28 -2.60 6.84 6.00
C VAL A 28 -3.87 6.16 6.51
N ARG A 29 -3.81 4.83 6.67
CA ARG A 29 -4.89 4.00 7.22
C ARG A 29 -4.44 3.41 8.54
N LYS A 30 -5.22 3.62 9.61
CA LYS A 30 -5.00 2.98 10.91
C LYS A 30 -6.02 1.88 11.14
N VAL A 31 -5.51 0.70 11.45
CA VAL A 31 -6.29 -0.47 11.85
C VAL A 31 -6.31 -0.52 13.37
N LEU A 32 -7.45 -0.19 13.96
CA LEU A 32 -7.58 -0.11 15.43
C LEU A 32 -7.95 -1.44 16.09
N THR A 33 -8.25 -2.46 15.28
CA THR A 33 -8.64 -3.78 15.78
C THR A 33 -7.46 -4.69 16.13
N THR A 34 -6.22 -4.23 15.93
CA THR A 34 -4.99 -4.92 16.30
C THR A 34 -4.38 -4.26 17.54
N ASP A 35 -3.62 -5.04 18.32
CA ASP A 35 -2.84 -4.53 19.46
C ASP A 35 -1.35 -4.91 19.27
N PRO A 36 -0.45 -3.95 18.97
CA PRO A 36 -0.74 -2.52 18.78
C PRO A 36 -1.53 -2.24 17.49
N PRO A 37 -2.17 -1.05 17.37
CA PRO A 37 -2.81 -0.62 16.13
C PRO A 37 -1.81 -0.60 14.96
N LEU A 38 -2.20 -1.19 13.83
CA LEU A 38 -1.38 -1.16 12.62
C LEU A 38 -1.63 0.11 11.81
N THR A 39 -0.58 0.55 11.12
CA THR A 39 -0.65 1.63 10.15
C THR A 39 -0.26 1.09 8.78
N PHE A 40 -0.99 1.51 7.76
CA PHE A 40 -0.65 1.34 6.35
C PHE A 40 -0.55 2.71 5.72
N THR A 41 0.61 3.04 5.20
CA THR A 41 0.90 4.29 4.52
C THR A 41 1.03 4.02 3.04
N ILE A 42 -0.02 4.36 2.29
CA ILE A 42 -0.04 4.27 0.84
C ILE A 42 0.31 5.62 0.24
N THR A 43 1.29 5.67 -0.64
CA THR A 43 1.52 6.85 -1.47
C THR A 43 1.42 6.48 -2.94
N VAL A 44 0.86 7.38 -3.73
CA VAL A 44 0.82 7.29 -5.17
C VAL A 44 1.44 8.54 -5.77
N GLU A 45 2.29 8.37 -6.77
CA GLU A 45 2.93 9.43 -7.51
C GLU A 45 2.75 9.23 -9.01
N TYR A 46 2.55 10.33 -9.75
CA TYR A 46 2.75 10.32 -11.20
C TYR A 46 4.24 10.46 -11.52
N VAL A 47 4.77 9.55 -12.33
CA VAL A 47 6.16 9.52 -12.80
C VAL A 47 6.18 9.96 -14.27
N PRO A 48 6.55 11.22 -14.57
CA PRO A 48 6.47 11.78 -15.91
C PRO A 48 7.40 11.08 -16.92
N GLU A 49 8.55 10.59 -16.45
CA GLU A 49 9.57 9.95 -17.29
C GLU A 49 9.05 8.67 -17.96
N ASP A 50 8.19 7.94 -17.24
CA ASP A 50 7.63 6.67 -17.66
C ASP A 50 6.14 6.77 -18.05
N ASN A 51 5.58 7.98 -17.98
CA ASN A 51 4.18 8.27 -18.27
C ASN A 51 3.19 7.33 -17.56
N GLY A 52 3.37 7.15 -16.25
CA GLY A 52 2.50 6.30 -15.45
C GLY A 52 2.53 6.67 -13.97
N PHE A 53 1.97 5.79 -13.14
CA PHE A 53 1.83 5.98 -11.71
C PHE A 53 2.57 4.88 -10.96
N GLY A 54 3.35 5.29 -9.96
CA GLY A 54 3.89 4.40 -8.95
C GLY A 54 3.06 4.48 -7.68
N ALA A 55 2.74 3.34 -7.08
CA ALA A 55 2.10 3.25 -5.77
C ALA A 55 2.97 2.43 -4.82
N TRP A 56 3.07 2.83 -3.55
CA TRP A 56 3.89 2.12 -2.57
C TRP A 56 3.23 2.06 -1.19
N CYS A 57 3.49 0.97 -0.46
CA CYS A 57 3.12 0.79 0.94
C CYS A 57 4.39 0.67 1.81
N GLU A 58 4.64 1.63 2.70
CA GLU A 58 5.87 1.67 3.53
C GLU A 58 6.01 0.40 4.38
N GLU A 59 4.95 0.00 5.06
CA GLU A 59 5.02 -1.04 6.08
C GLU A 59 5.07 -2.46 5.50
N MET A 60 4.70 -2.62 4.22
CA MET A 60 4.84 -3.90 3.50
C MET A 60 6.09 -3.94 2.61
N GLU A 61 6.76 -2.80 2.39
CA GLU A 61 7.84 -2.66 1.40
C GLU A 61 7.43 -3.11 -0.02
N SER A 62 6.15 -2.94 -0.36
CA SER A 62 5.56 -3.35 -1.64
C SER A 62 5.31 -2.13 -2.54
N ALA A 63 5.40 -2.35 -3.85
CA ALA A 63 5.15 -1.33 -4.85
C ALA A 63 4.32 -1.89 -6.02
N GLY A 64 3.55 -1.01 -6.67
CA GLY A 64 2.79 -1.31 -7.88
C GLY A 64 2.97 -0.20 -8.91
N TRP A 65 2.83 -0.55 -10.19
CA TRP A 65 2.97 0.38 -11.32
C TRP A 65 1.77 0.26 -12.25
N GLY A 66 1.32 1.37 -12.85
CA GLY A 66 0.25 1.35 -13.83
C GLY A 66 0.25 2.57 -14.74
N GLU A 67 -0.45 2.51 -15.88
CA GLU A 67 -0.67 3.69 -16.73
C GLU A 67 -1.66 4.65 -16.06
N THR A 68 -2.49 4.13 -15.17
CA THR A 68 -3.43 4.88 -14.33
C THR A 68 -3.15 4.71 -12.83
N MET A 69 -3.64 5.64 -12.02
CA MET A 69 -3.58 5.55 -10.56
C MET A 69 -4.28 4.28 -10.06
N GLU A 70 -5.41 3.93 -10.66
CA GLU A 70 -6.19 2.73 -10.32
C GLU A 70 -5.41 1.45 -10.59
N GLU A 71 -4.72 1.34 -11.73
CA GLU A 71 -3.86 0.20 -12.06
C GLU A 71 -2.69 0.10 -11.07
N ALA A 72 -1.98 1.20 -10.80
CA ALA A 72 -0.87 1.21 -9.85
C ALA A 72 -1.30 0.75 -8.44
N LEU A 73 -2.48 1.20 -7.99
CA LEU A 73 -3.06 0.75 -6.72
C LEU A 73 -3.51 -0.71 -6.77
N SER A 74 -3.98 -1.21 -7.92
CA SER A 74 -4.39 -2.62 -8.07
C SER A 74 -3.18 -3.52 -7.99
N GLU A 75 -2.12 -3.19 -8.72
CA GLU A 75 -0.83 -3.91 -8.68
C GLU A 75 -0.22 -3.86 -7.28
N LEU A 76 -0.27 -2.71 -6.59
CA LEU A 76 0.19 -2.62 -5.20
C LEU A 76 -0.59 -3.56 -4.28
N ALA A 77 -1.92 -3.65 -4.43
CA ALA A 77 -2.73 -4.55 -3.62
C ALA A 77 -2.44 -6.02 -3.88
N GLU A 78 -2.16 -6.39 -5.13
CA GLU A 78 -1.77 -7.74 -5.54
C GLU A 78 -0.39 -8.09 -4.97
N GLU A 79 0.61 -7.23 -5.13
CA GLU A 79 1.94 -7.43 -4.54
C GLU A 79 1.89 -7.53 -3.01
N MET A 80 1.11 -6.66 -2.35
CA MET A 80 0.91 -6.74 -0.90
C MET A 80 0.25 -8.06 -0.46
N TRP A 81 -0.65 -8.61 -1.28
CA TRP A 81 -1.33 -9.87 -0.99
C TRP A 81 -0.39 -11.06 -1.16
N ASP A 82 0.26 -11.16 -2.31
CA ASP A 82 1.18 -12.25 -2.65
C ASP A 82 2.38 -12.28 -1.68
N PHE A 83 2.95 -11.10 -1.38
CA PHE A 83 4.05 -11.00 -0.43
C PHE A 83 3.62 -11.38 0.99
N ALA A 84 2.39 -11.04 1.40
CA ALA A 84 1.86 -11.43 2.69
C ALA A 84 1.60 -12.94 2.80
N GLU A 85 1.15 -13.61 1.73
CA GLU A 85 1.01 -15.07 1.68
C GLU A 85 2.35 -15.75 1.92
N VAL A 86 3.38 -15.37 1.15
CA VAL A 86 4.74 -15.93 1.28
C VAL A 86 5.31 -15.69 2.67
N LEU A 87 5.19 -14.46 3.20
CA LEU A 87 5.79 -14.12 4.49
C LEU A 87 5.13 -14.88 5.66
N VAL A 88 3.81 -15.12 5.58
CA VAL A 88 3.10 -15.91 6.59
C VAL A 88 3.49 -17.38 6.49
N GLU A 89 3.57 -17.93 5.27
CA GLU A 89 4.01 -19.32 5.05
C GLU A 89 5.44 -19.55 5.56
N ASP A 90 6.37 -18.65 5.22
CA ASP A 90 7.76 -18.72 5.67
C ASP A 90 7.89 -18.68 7.19
N HIS A 91 7.16 -17.77 7.85
CA HIS A 91 7.15 -17.69 9.31
C HIS A 91 6.48 -18.91 9.97
N ASP A 92 5.44 -19.48 9.36
CA ASP A 92 4.80 -20.68 9.89
C ASP A 92 5.71 -21.92 9.74
N ASN A 93 6.55 -21.95 8.71
CA ASN A 93 7.60 -22.96 8.51
C ASN A 93 8.82 -22.74 9.44
N ASP A 94 9.20 -21.49 9.71
CA ASP A 94 10.25 -21.10 10.65
C ASP A 94 9.78 -19.98 11.60
N PRO A 95 9.23 -20.32 12.78
CA PRO A 95 8.78 -19.33 13.76
C PRO A 95 9.91 -18.48 14.38
N THR A 96 11.17 -18.76 14.05
CA THR A 96 12.30 -17.96 14.50
C THR A 96 12.62 -16.79 13.56
N LEU A 97 12.04 -16.78 12.35
CA LEU A 97 12.16 -15.71 11.38
C LEU A 97 11.66 -14.38 11.98
N ARG A 98 12.55 -13.39 12.04
CA ARG A 98 12.26 -12.05 12.58
C ARG A 98 12.11 -11.06 11.44
N ASP A 99 10.95 -11.06 10.80
CA ASP A 99 10.58 -10.03 9.85
C ASP A 99 9.54 -9.06 10.49
N PRO A 100 9.84 -7.76 10.59
CA PRO A 100 8.93 -6.79 11.21
C PRO A 100 7.58 -6.68 10.47
N ARG A 101 7.50 -7.09 9.20
CA ARG A 101 6.31 -7.00 8.34
C ARG A 101 5.31 -8.14 8.60
N ILE A 102 5.68 -9.18 9.34
CA ILE A 102 4.82 -10.35 9.62
C ILE A 102 3.48 -9.93 10.25
N ILE A 103 3.47 -8.93 11.12
CA ILE A 103 2.23 -8.47 11.77
C ILE A 103 1.26 -7.85 10.76
N HIS A 104 1.76 -7.11 9.77
CA HIS A 104 0.98 -6.55 8.67
C HIS A 104 0.53 -7.65 7.71
N ALA A 105 1.41 -8.57 7.34
CA ALA A 105 1.08 -9.71 6.47
C ALA A 105 -0.05 -10.57 7.08
N ARG A 106 0.04 -10.91 8.37
CA ARG A 106 -1.02 -11.63 9.10
C ARG A 106 -2.33 -10.87 9.11
N TYR A 107 -2.28 -9.55 9.24
CA TYR A 107 -3.48 -8.73 9.14
C TYR A 107 -4.10 -8.80 7.73
N LEU A 108 -3.30 -8.65 6.68
CA LEU A 108 -3.78 -8.77 5.30
C LEU A 108 -4.43 -10.14 5.04
N MET A 109 -3.80 -11.22 5.50
CA MET A 109 -4.37 -12.57 5.42
C MET A 109 -5.69 -12.69 6.21
N SER A 110 -5.79 -12.05 7.37
CA SER A 110 -7.03 -12.05 8.18
C SER A 110 -8.21 -11.36 7.49
N LEU A 111 -7.95 -10.50 6.50
CA LEU A 111 -9.02 -9.91 5.68
C LEU A 111 -9.72 -11.00 4.84
N GLY A 112 -8.98 -12.02 4.40
CA GLY A 112 -9.50 -13.21 3.74
C GLY A 112 -9.86 -13.04 2.26
N SER A 113 -9.46 -11.93 1.62
CA SER A 113 -9.61 -11.76 0.17
C SER A 113 -8.79 -10.56 -0.33
N LEU A 114 -8.17 -10.69 -1.50
CA LEU A 114 -7.53 -9.59 -2.25
C LEU A 114 -8.44 -8.34 -2.38
N GLU A 115 -9.73 -8.52 -2.63
CA GLU A 115 -10.71 -7.42 -2.72
C GLU A 115 -10.76 -6.49 -1.48
N LYS A 116 -10.45 -7.03 -0.30
CA LYS A 116 -10.38 -6.21 0.93
C LYS A 116 -9.04 -5.50 1.06
N VAL A 117 -7.97 -6.03 0.49
CA VAL A 117 -6.68 -5.34 0.35
C VAL A 117 -6.80 -4.20 -0.66
N LYS A 118 -7.48 -4.42 -1.79
CA LYS A 118 -7.83 -3.36 -2.74
C LYS A 118 -8.55 -2.19 -2.05
N LYS A 119 -9.51 -2.48 -1.16
CA LYS A 119 -10.17 -1.46 -0.31
C LYS A 119 -9.26 -0.77 0.68
N LEU A 120 -8.27 -1.46 1.22
CA LEU A 120 -7.29 -0.88 2.12
C LEU A 120 -6.44 0.19 1.40
N VAL A 121 -5.96 -0.12 0.19
CA VAL A 121 -5.14 0.81 -0.61
C VAL A 121 -5.95 1.94 -1.25
N GLY A 122 -7.28 1.82 -1.30
CA GLY A 122 -8.19 2.90 -1.69
C GLY A 122 -9.07 2.61 -2.90
N LEU A 123 -9.06 1.38 -3.42
CA LEU A 123 -9.94 0.92 -4.50
C LEU A 123 -11.25 0.38 -3.91
N GLY A 124 -12.40 0.91 -4.32
CA GLY A 124 -13.70 0.55 -3.74
C GLY A 124 -14.84 0.60 -4.73
#